data_AF-A0A8H7D8T0-F1
#
_entry.id   AF-A0A8H7D8T0-F1
#
_cell.length_a   1.000
_cell.length_b   1.000
_cell.length_c   1.000
_cell.angle_alpha   90.00
_cell.angle_beta   90.00
_cell.angle_gamma   90.00
#
_symmetry.space_group_name_H-M   'P 1'
#
loop_
_entity.id
_entity.type
_entity.pdbx_description
1 polymer ?
#
loop_
_entity_poly.entity_id
_entity_poly.type
_entity_poly.pdbx_seq_one_letter_code
_entity_poly.pdbx_strand_id
1 'polypeptide(L)'
;MASEGAPIESKEWTLDPETEYRFELDPGTSLAIKLIRGHAEVFGAELAANKPYLFGSECKAAIFTWRGCTIEVTGHPSTEYVSEETPMAAYANLHIAFEQMRVRALRDLRGSPVPDYERDKPTDPPRVLVLGPENSGKTTICKLLINYAVRAGQGWSPLLINTDPAEGGWAAPGALSVAPVHSPLLTCSPASPLGAAATSAPPTALSSNALLPLAYWYGHTEAKRNPLLVERVIRNIGENINDKYQVDLEGRTAGLIVDTPSSFASGSGSSDERQRLIKACVDAFKINVILVVGHEKLNVEMQRTFAKQLTVVKIPKSGGVVELDHLYRERVHKYQLHTYFYGQIIPPTLRHLLRPARRRNSLRPRPVPVLHQTMAPSSALPIGAARAVSETQAVAIDPAMPGSGLLNAVLAVLAPPVNTDESERYDEEILDLPISGFIVITNLDIPHRKMTVLTPNQGSVVGRTAVIGSFEWSE
;
A
#
# COMPACT_ATOMS: atom_id res chain seq x y z
N MET A 1 17.55 -36.58 11.70
CA MET A 1 17.93 -36.64 10.28
C MET A 1 16.81 -35.98 9.50
N ALA A 2 17.01 -34.73 9.06
CA ALA A 2 16.05 -34.07 8.18
C ALA A 2 16.15 -34.76 6.82
N SER A 3 15.03 -35.26 6.31
CA SER A 3 14.93 -35.76 4.95
C SER A 3 15.40 -34.66 4.00
N GLU A 4 16.50 -34.91 3.26
CA GLU A 4 16.79 -34.15 2.04
C GLU A 4 15.59 -34.32 1.11
N GLY A 5 14.79 -33.26 0.99
CA GLY A 5 13.65 -33.24 0.08
C GLY A 5 14.15 -33.46 -1.36
N ALA A 6 13.36 -34.17 -2.16
CA ALA A 6 13.60 -34.35 -3.58
C ALA A 6 13.97 -33.01 -4.25
N PRO A 7 14.88 -33.01 -5.24
CA PRO A 7 15.23 -31.79 -5.95
C PRO A 7 13.97 -31.15 -6.53
N ILE A 8 13.71 -29.89 -6.17
CA ILE A 8 12.57 -29.15 -6.69
C ILE A 8 12.79 -28.98 -8.20
N GLU A 9 11.91 -29.59 -8.99
CA GLU A 9 12.01 -29.58 -10.44
C GLU A 9 11.83 -28.13 -10.96
N SER A 10 12.68 -27.75 -11.91
CA SER A 10 12.63 -26.46 -12.59
C SER A 10 12.11 -26.65 -14.01
N LYS A 11 11.19 -25.78 -14.44
CA LYS A 11 10.61 -25.77 -15.78
C LYS A 11 10.95 -24.47 -16.49
N GLU A 12 11.42 -24.57 -17.73
CA GLU A 12 11.63 -23.41 -18.58
C GLU A 12 10.37 -23.06 -19.38
N TRP A 13 10.12 -21.77 -19.52
CA TRP A 13 9.03 -21.23 -20.32
C TRP A 13 9.60 -20.19 -21.29
N THR A 14 9.28 -20.35 -22.57
CA THR A 14 9.56 -19.34 -23.58
C THR A 14 8.28 -18.55 -23.84
N LEU A 15 8.35 -17.24 -23.67
CA LEU A 15 7.26 -16.31 -23.88
C LEU A 15 7.55 -15.52 -25.15
N ASP A 16 6.58 -15.48 -26.05
CA ASP A 16 6.60 -14.64 -27.24
C ASP A 16 6.42 -13.15 -26.89
N PRO A 17 6.79 -12.22 -27.77
CA PRO A 17 6.55 -10.79 -27.55
C PRO A 17 5.08 -10.50 -27.21
N GLU A 18 4.86 -9.59 -26.27
CA GLU A 18 3.55 -9.11 -25.82
C GLU A 18 2.68 -10.16 -25.11
N THR A 19 3.29 -11.25 -24.63
CA THR A 19 2.63 -12.28 -23.82
C THR A 19 3.02 -12.20 -22.34
N GLU A 20 2.22 -12.82 -21.47
CA GLU A 20 2.55 -12.99 -20.06
C GLU A 20 2.36 -14.41 -19.54
N TYR A 21 3.27 -14.85 -18.68
CA TYR A 21 3.11 -16.04 -17.87
C TYR A 21 2.37 -15.68 -16.58
N ARG A 22 1.18 -16.26 -16.38
CA ARG A 22 0.34 -16.08 -15.19
C ARG A 22 0.49 -17.27 -14.27
N PHE A 23 0.54 -17.01 -12.97
CA PHE A 23 0.56 -18.07 -11.97
C PHE A 23 -0.20 -17.70 -10.70
N GLU A 24 -0.64 -18.73 -9.98
CA GLU A 24 -1.30 -18.64 -8.69
C GLU A 24 -0.64 -19.59 -7.68
N LEU A 25 -0.52 -19.12 -6.43
CA LEU A 25 0.03 -19.89 -5.33
C LEU A 25 -1.05 -20.18 -4.28
N ASP A 26 -1.07 -21.42 -3.82
CA ASP A 26 -1.88 -21.89 -2.69
C ASP A 26 -1.19 -21.59 -1.34
N PRO A 27 -1.94 -21.64 -0.22
CA PRO A 27 -1.37 -21.47 1.11
C PRO A 27 -0.15 -22.37 1.35
N GLY A 28 0.94 -21.78 1.85
CA GLY A 28 2.19 -22.51 2.15
C GLY A 28 3.07 -22.86 0.95
N THR A 29 2.63 -22.58 -0.28
CA THR A 29 3.44 -22.79 -1.50
C THR A 29 4.30 -21.57 -1.82
N SER A 30 5.34 -21.77 -2.63
CA SER A 30 6.25 -20.72 -3.05
C SER A 30 6.89 -21.05 -4.40
N LEU A 31 7.28 -19.99 -5.11
CA LEU A 31 7.78 -20.07 -6.47
C LEU A 31 9.05 -19.24 -6.60
N ALA A 32 10.06 -19.74 -7.30
CA ALA A 32 11.19 -18.95 -7.75
C ALA A 32 11.12 -18.77 -9.26
N ILE A 33 11.24 -17.53 -9.74
CA ILE A 33 11.33 -17.25 -11.18
C ILE A 33 12.66 -16.55 -11.45
N LYS A 34 13.36 -17.01 -12.49
CA LYS A 34 14.63 -16.44 -12.95
C LYS A 34 14.54 -16.14 -14.43
N LEU A 35 14.89 -14.93 -14.83
CA LEU A 35 15.01 -14.57 -16.24
C LEU A 35 16.31 -15.15 -16.80
N ILE A 36 16.22 -16.04 -17.79
CA ILE A 36 17.37 -16.68 -18.43
C ILE A 36 17.82 -15.86 -19.65
N ARG A 37 16.86 -15.44 -20.48
CA ARG A 37 17.13 -14.68 -21.71
C ARG A 37 16.02 -13.67 -22.00
N GLY A 38 16.37 -12.57 -22.65
CA GLY A 38 15.42 -11.54 -23.10
C GLY A 38 15.13 -10.52 -22.02
N HIS A 39 13.93 -9.92 -22.08
CA HIS A 39 13.49 -8.92 -21.12
C HIS A 39 12.12 -9.31 -20.59
N ALA A 40 11.94 -9.23 -19.27
CA ALA A 40 10.68 -9.53 -18.62
C ALA A 40 10.44 -8.58 -17.45
N GLU A 41 9.18 -8.36 -17.13
CA GLU A 41 8.77 -7.49 -16.03
C GLU A 41 7.61 -8.05 -15.24
N VAL A 42 7.55 -7.67 -13.96
CA VAL A 42 6.45 -7.97 -13.05
C VAL A 42 5.79 -6.66 -12.69
N PHE A 43 4.58 -6.45 -13.20
CA PHE A 43 3.83 -5.21 -13.01
C PHE A 43 4.69 -3.97 -13.27
N GLY A 44 5.39 -4.02 -14.41
CA GLY A 44 6.28 -2.96 -14.82
C GLY A 44 7.57 -2.84 -14.03
N ALA A 45 8.01 -3.80 -13.19
CA ALA A 45 9.34 -3.86 -12.59
C ALA A 45 10.24 -4.87 -13.35
N GLU A 46 11.46 -4.49 -13.78
CA GLU A 46 12.28 -5.36 -14.64
C GLU A 46 12.90 -6.49 -13.83
N LEU A 47 12.93 -7.67 -14.45
CA LEU A 47 13.68 -8.82 -13.94
C LEU A 47 15.13 -8.74 -14.42
N ALA A 48 16.06 -8.80 -13.48
CA ALA A 48 17.48 -8.90 -13.81
C ALA A 48 17.80 -10.33 -14.26
N ALA A 49 18.58 -10.44 -15.33
CA ALA A 49 19.04 -11.72 -15.85
C ALA A 49 19.75 -12.54 -14.76
N ASN A 50 19.44 -13.83 -14.71
CA ASN A 50 20.00 -14.82 -13.80
C ASN A 50 19.83 -14.54 -12.30
N LYS A 51 18.97 -13.60 -11.93
CA LYS A 51 18.60 -13.35 -10.53
C LYS A 51 17.31 -14.10 -10.20
N PRO A 52 17.27 -14.95 -9.15
CA PRO A 52 16.04 -15.58 -8.70
C PRO A 52 15.17 -14.58 -7.92
N TYR A 53 13.88 -14.56 -8.25
CA TYR A 53 12.82 -13.79 -7.61
C TYR A 53 11.88 -14.74 -6.91
N LEU A 54 11.68 -14.56 -5.60
CA LEU A 54 10.90 -15.49 -4.77
C LEU A 54 9.51 -14.94 -4.50
N PHE A 55 8.50 -15.67 -4.97
CA PHE A 55 7.09 -15.42 -4.74
C PHE A 55 6.53 -16.35 -3.67
N GLY A 56 5.63 -15.84 -2.84
CA GLY A 56 5.03 -16.61 -1.74
C GLY A 56 3.83 -15.88 -1.14
N SER A 57 3.31 -16.39 -0.02
CA SER A 57 2.11 -15.85 0.66
C SER A 57 0.89 -15.80 -0.27
N GLU A 58 0.63 -16.90 -0.99
CA GLU A 58 -0.51 -17.00 -1.93
C GLU A 58 -0.50 -15.92 -3.03
N CYS A 59 0.69 -15.53 -3.47
CA CYS A 59 0.87 -14.55 -4.54
C CYS A 59 0.23 -15.03 -5.84
N LYS A 60 -0.53 -14.14 -6.47
CA LYS A 60 -1.10 -14.30 -7.81
C LYS A 60 -0.50 -13.20 -8.67
N ALA A 61 0.25 -13.55 -9.70
CA ALA A 61 0.98 -12.57 -10.49
C ALA A 61 1.19 -12.98 -11.95
N ALA A 62 1.70 -12.03 -12.72
CA ALA A 62 2.04 -12.22 -14.13
C ALA A 62 3.46 -11.71 -14.42
N ILE A 63 4.20 -12.46 -15.22
CA ILE A 63 5.49 -12.08 -15.80
C ILE A 63 5.24 -11.73 -17.26
N PHE A 64 5.35 -10.45 -17.61
CA PHE A 64 5.08 -9.95 -18.96
C PHE A 64 6.39 -9.68 -19.72
N THR A 65 6.36 -9.80 -21.05
CA THR A 65 7.47 -9.39 -21.91
C THR A 65 7.02 -8.58 -23.12
N TRP A 66 7.70 -7.47 -23.39
CA TRP A 66 7.49 -6.67 -24.62
C TRP A 66 8.18 -7.25 -25.86
N ARG A 67 9.24 -8.04 -25.68
CA ARG A 67 10.15 -8.44 -26.78
C ARG A 67 10.42 -9.94 -26.85
N GLY A 68 9.77 -10.72 -26.00
CA GLY A 68 10.03 -12.13 -25.81
C GLY A 68 11.12 -12.40 -24.76
N CYS A 69 10.97 -13.51 -24.05
CA CYS A 69 11.92 -13.94 -23.02
C CYS A 69 11.86 -15.44 -22.75
N THR A 70 12.88 -15.95 -22.06
CA THR A 70 12.86 -17.29 -21.47
C THR A 70 13.02 -17.14 -19.97
N ILE A 71 12.09 -17.73 -19.21
CA ILE A 71 12.11 -17.76 -17.75
C ILE A 71 12.25 -19.20 -17.27
N GLU A 72 13.00 -19.38 -16.19
CA GLU A 72 13.12 -20.62 -15.44
C GLU A 72 12.26 -20.49 -14.19
N VAL A 73 11.34 -21.43 -13.99
CA VAL A 73 10.38 -21.46 -12.89
C VAL A 73 10.67 -22.68 -12.02
N THR A 74 10.92 -22.48 -10.73
CA THR A 74 11.19 -23.54 -9.75
C THR A 74 10.12 -23.52 -8.66
N GLY A 75 9.43 -24.64 -8.48
CA GLY A 75 8.28 -24.78 -7.57
C GLY A 75 7.01 -25.21 -8.31
N HIS A 76 5.94 -25.46 -7.55
CA HIS A 76 4.67 -25.96 -8.09
C HIS A 76 3.55 -24.96 -7.80
N PRO A 77 3.24 -24.03 -8.72
CA PRO A 77 2.06 -23.19 -8.60
C PRO A 77 0.80 -24.04 -8.77
N SER A 78 -0.32 -23.60 -8.19
CA SER A 78 -1.59 -24.32 -8.31
C SER A 78 -2.26 -24.10 -9.67
N THR A 79 -1.97 -22.97 -10.31
CA THR A 79 -2.33 -22.68 -11.69
C THR A 79 -1.19 -21.95 -12.36
N GLU A 80 -0.84 -22.33 -13.59
CA GLU A 80 0.14 -21.64 -14.42
C GLU A 80 -0.20 -21.77 -15.91
N TYR A 81 -0.09 -20.67 -16.67
CA TYR A 81 -0.30 -20.67 -18.12
C TYR A 81 0.27 -19.40 -18.76
N VAL A 82 0.49 -19.43 -20.08
CA VAL A 82 0.86 -18.25 -20.87
C VAL A 82 -0.41 -17.66 -21.51
N SER A 83 -0.53 -16.34 -21.49
CA SER A 83 -1.64 -15.60 -22.08
C SER A 83 -1.13 -14.57 -23.09
N GLU A 84 -1.76 -14.57 -24.26
CA GLU A 84 -1.52 -13.59 -25.34
C GLU A 84 -2.46 -12.37 -25.23
N GLU A 85 -3.59 -12.53 -24.53
CA GLU A 85 -4.56 -11.46 -24.34
C GLU A 85 -4.21 -10.60 -23.13
N THR A 86 -3.55 -9.47 -23.39
CA THR A 86 -3.16 -8.51 -22.35
C THR A 86 -3.59 -7.08 -22.68
N PRO A 87 -3.98 -6.29 -21.67
CA PRO A 87 -4.26 -4.85 -21.85
C PRO A 87 -3.01 -3.96 -21.82
N MET A 88 -1.80 -4.54 -21.92
CA MET A 88 -0.54 -3.85 -21.66
C MET A 88 -0.29 -2.68 -22.61
N ALA A 89 -0.68 -2.79 -23.89
CA ALA A 89 -0.59 -1.68 -24.84
C ALA A 89 -1.38 -0.44 -24.39
N ALA A 90 -2.59 -0.63 -23.84
CA ALA A 90 -3.39 0.46 -23.31
C ALA A 90 -2.70 1.11 -22.10
N TYR A 91 -2.08 0.31 -21.23
CA TYR A 91 -1.37 0.81 -20.05
C TYR A 91 -0.08 1.57 -20.42
N ALA A 92 0.66 1.09 -21.43
CA ALA A 92 1.82 1.79 -21.99
C ALA A 92 1.43 3.13 -22.61
N ASN A 93 0.33 3.19 -23.36
CA ASN A 93 -0.17 4.45 -23.93
C ASN A 93 -0.54 5.48 -22.86
N LEU A 94 -1.14 5.05 -21.75
CA LEU A 94 -1.41 5.93 -20.60
C LEU A 94 -0.12 6.46 -19.98
N HIS A 95 0.88 5.60 -19.80
CA HIS A 95 2.18 6.03 -19.29
C HIS A 95 2.81 7.10 -20.19
N ILE A 96 2.78 6.93 -21.52
CA ILE A 96 3.30 7.92 -22.48
C ILE A 96 2.54 9.24 -22.34
N ALA A 97 1.21 9.21 -22.21
CA ALA A 97 0.42 10.42 -22.00
C ALA A 97 0.79 11.15 -20.70
N PHE A 98 0.96 10.41 -19.60
CA PHE A 98 1.39 10.97 -18.32
C PHE A 98 2.82 11.49 -18.37
N GLU A 99 3.70 10.83 -19.12
CA GLU A 99 5.07 11.30 -19.33
C GLU A 99 5.10 12.65 -20.03
N GLN A 100 4.26 12.83 -21.07
CA GLN A 100 4.11 14.13 -21.71
C GLN A 100 3.58 15.21 -20.75
N MET A 101 2.70 14.86 -19.82
CA MET A 101 2.24 15.80 -18.77
C MET A 101 3.40 16.21 -17.86
N ARG A 102 4.22 15.26 -17.39
CA ARG A 102 5.41 15.56 -16.56
C ARG A 102 6.41 16.44 -17.27
N VAL A 103 6.72 16.14 -18.54
CA VAL A 103 7.64 16.94 -19.36
C VAL A 103 7.14 18.37 -19.53
N ARG A 104 5.82 18.57 -19.79
CA ARG A 104 5.23 19.91 -19.86
C ARG A 104 5.31 20.65 -18.52
N ALA A 105 5.01 19.97 -17.42
CA ALA A 105 5.09 20.55 -16.08
C ALA A 105 6.50 20.98 -15.69
N LEU A 106 7.50 20.14 -15.98
CA LEU A 106 8.91 20.45 -15.72
C LEU A 106 9.42 21.59 -16.61
N ARG A 107 9.00 21.62 -17.87
CA ARG A 107 9.33 22.70 -18.81
C ARG A 107 8.80 24.05 -18.32
N ASP A 108 7.53 24.08 -17.89
CA ASP A 108 6.87 25.26 -17.35
C ASP A 108 7.57 25.75 -16.08
N LEU A 109 7.84 24.84 -15.14
CA LEU A 109 8.60 25.16 -13.92
C LEU A 109 9.98 25.78 -14.20
N ARG A 110 10.66 25.32 -15.26
CA ARG A 110 11.99 25.82 -15.66
C ARG A 110 11.94 27.08 -16.52
N GLY A 111 10.76 27.56 -16.91
CA GLY A 111 10.60 28.71 -17.81
C GLY A 111 11.15 28.46 -19.23
N SER A 112 11.18 27.19 -19.66
CA SER A 112 11.73 26.79 -20.96
C SER A 112 10.73 27.11 -22.10
N PRO A 113 11.20 27.44 -23.33
CA PRO A 113 10.34 27.79 -24.45
C PRO A 113 9.28 26.72 -24.76
N VAL A 114 8.02 27.14 -24.92
CA VAL A 114 6.90 26.26 -25.25
C VAL A 114 6.70 26.18 -26.77
N PRO A 115 6.73 24.98 -27.38
CA PRO A 115 6.42 24.83 -28.81
C PRO A 115 4.98 25.26 -29.13
N ASP A 116 4.77 25.80 -30.32
CA ASP A 116 3.47 26.37 -30.75
C ASP A 116 2.30 25.38 -30.62
N TYR A 117 2.54 24.10 -30.93
CA TYR A 117 1.54 23.04 -30.85
C TYR A 117 1.16 22.61 -29.41
N GLU A 118 1.80 23.20 -28.39
CA GLU A 118 1.52 22.90 -26.97
C GLU A 118 1.12 24.11 -26.14
N ARG A 119 0.99 25.31 -26.73
CA ARG A 119 0.68 26.54 -25.98
C ARG A 119 -0.63 26.47 -25.19
N ASP A 120 -1.64 25.81 -25.76
CA ASP A 120 -2.96 25.69 -25.13
C ASP A 120 -3.11 24.44 -24.25
N LYS A 121 -2.06 23.61 -24.13
CA LYS A 121 -2.13 22.38 -23.33
C LYS A 121 -1.88 22.69 -21.85
N PRO A 122 -2.61 22.05 -20.93
CA PRO A 122 -2.33 22.16 -19.50
C PRO A 122 -0.89 21.77 -19.16
N THR A 123 -0.27 22.53 -18.27
CA THR A 123 1.07 22.30 -17.74
C THR A 123 1.06 21.54 -16.43
N ASP A 124 -0.11 21.21 -15.87
CA ASP A 124 -0.18 20.45 -14.63
C ASP A 124 0.40 19.03 -14.78
N PRO A 125 1.17 18.55 -13.78
CA PRO A 125 1.67 17.18 -13.77
C PRO A 125 0.51 16.18 -13.59
N PRO A 126 0.70 14.89 -13.93
CA PRO A 126 -0.37 13.90 -13.81
C PRO A 126 -0.72 13.68 -12.33
N ARG A 127 -1.97 13.97 -11.94
CA ARG A 127 -2.53 13.71 -10.61
C ARG A 127 -3.73 12.80 -10.79
N VAL A 128 -3.49 11.50 -10.63
CA VAL A 128 -4.35 10.44 -11.16
C VAL A 128 -5.10 9.74 -10.03
N LEU A 129 -6.43 9.65 -10.12
CA LEU A 129 -7.27 8.85 -9.23
C LEU A 129 -7.76 7.59 -9.96
N VAL A 130 -7.45 6.41 -9.44
CA VAL A 130 -7.83 5.14 -10.05
C VAL A 130 -9.06 4.58 -9.35
N LEU A 131 -10.14 4.38 -10.11
CA LEU A 131 -11.42 3.86 -9.64
C LEU A 131 -11.78 2.55 -10.36
N GLY A 132 -12.53 1.69 -9.69
CA GLY A 132 -12.96 0.41 -10.25
C GLY A 132 -13.48 -0.55 -9.20
N PRO A 133 -14.28 -1.55 -9.61
CA PRO A 133 -14.90 -2.50 -8.68
C PRO A 133 -13.85 -3.37 -7.99
N GLU A 134 -14.32 -4.21 -7.08
CA GLU A 134 -13.50 -5.25 -6.48
C GLU A 134 -12.90 -6.16 -7.56
N ASN A 135 -11.66 -6.63 -7.35
CA ASN A 135 -10.97 -7.53 -8.29
C ASN A 135 -10.92 -6.97 -9.74
N SER A 136 -10.65 -5.68 -9.92
CA SER A 136 -10.46 -5.05 -11.23
C SER A 136 -8.98 -4.81 -11.62
N GLY A 137 -8.05 -4.98 -10.67
CA GLY A 137 -6.61 -4.78 -10.91
C GLY A 137 -6.10 -3.36 -10.66
N LYS A 138 -6.81 -2.54 -9.87
CA LYS A 138 -6.44 -1.14 -9.54
C LYS A 138 -5.02 -1.05 -8.97
N THR A 139 -4.74 -1.76 -7.90
CA THR A 139 -3.42 -1.82 -7.26
C THR A 139 -2.32 -2.21 -8.25
N THR A 140 -2.58 -3.19 -9.12
CA THR A 140 -1.64 -3.62 -10.16
C THR A 140 -1.35 -2.51 -11.17
N ILE A 141 -2.38 -1.78 -11.61
CA ILE A 141 -2.21 -0.70 -12.59
C ILE A 141 -1.48 0.50 -11.98
N CYS A 142 -1.79 0.85 -10.73
CA CYS A 142 -1.12 1.92 -9.99
C CYS A 142 0.38 1.63 -9.93
N LYS A 143 0.74 0.38 -9.57
CA LYS A 143 2.15 -0.06 -9.53
C LYS A 143 2.82 -0.03 -10.90
N LEU A 144 2.15 -0.54 -11.93
CA LEU A 144 2.70 -0.56 -13.28
C LEU A 144 3.00 0.85 -13.77
N LEU A 145 2.06 1.78 -13.62
CA LEU A 145 2.24 3.17 -14.06
C LEU A 145 3.33 3.91 -13.27
N ILE A 146 3.42 3.67 -11.96
CA ILE A 146 4.49 4.19 -11.11
C ILE A 146 5.84 3.61 -11.55
N ASN A 147 5.92 2.30 -11.76
CA ASN A 147 7.16 1.64 -12.16
C ASN A 147 7.64 2.08 -13.54
N TYR A 148 6.72 2.36 -14.47
CA TYR A 148 7.03 2.96 -15.76
C TYR A 148 7.53 4.40 -15.62
N ALA A 149 6.92 5.20 -14.73
CA ALA A 149 7.38 6.56 -14.47
C ALA A 149 8.84 6.59 -13.96
N VAL A 150 9.16 5.79 -12.95
CA VAL A 150 10.52 5.81 -12.35
C VAL A 150 11.59 5.17 -13.24
N ARG A 151 11.22 4.27 -14.17
CA ARG A 151 12.18 3.70 -15.14
C ARG A 151 12.36 4.51 -16.41
N ALA A 152 11.56 5.56 -16.63
CA ALA A 152 11.62 6.37 -17.85
C ALA A 152 12.97 7.12 -18.03
N GLY A 153 13.84 7.08 -17.01
CA GLY A 153 15.21 7.61 -17.09
C GLY A 153 15.33 9.11 -16.84
N GLN A 154 14.23 9.80 -16.54
CA GLN A 154 14.19 11.24 -16.25
C GLN A 154 14.35 11.58 -14.75
N GLY A 155 14.56 10.57 -13.89
CA GLY A 155 14.69 10.78 -12.44
C GLY A 155 13.37 11.14 -11.74
N TRP A 156 12.22 10.79 -12.33
CA TRP A 156 10.92 11.06 -11.72
C TRP A 156 10.78 10.42 -10.34
N SER A 157 10.17 11.16 -9.42
CA SER A 157 9.73 10.64 -8.12
C SER A 157 8.25 10.94 -7.86
N PRO A 158 7.34 10.22 -8.52
CA PRO A 158 5.92 10.40 -8.29
C PRO A 158 5.53 9.91 -6.88
N LEU A 159 4.49 10.51 -6.31
CA LEU A 159 3.87 10.00 -5.09
C LEU A 159 2.88 8.88 -5.45
N LEU A 160 2.95 7.77 -4.74
CA LEU A 160 1.91 6.73 -4.77
C LEU A 160 1.15 6.77 -3.46
N ILE A 161 -0.17 6.97 -3.55
CA ILE A 161 -1.08 7.06 -2.42
C ILE A 161 -1.96 5.81 -2.41
N ASN A 162 -2.08 5.14 -1.27
CA ASN A 162 -3.08 4.12 -1.02
C ASN A 162 -4.16 4.67 -0.07
N THR A 163 -5.39 4.74 -0.58
CA THR A 163 -6.57 5.10 0.22
C THR A 163 -7.44 3.90 0.60
N ASP A 164 -7.03 2.68 0.24
CA ASP A 164 -7.70 1.45 0.66
C ASP A 164 -7.16 0.98 2.04
N PRO A 165 -7.95 1.12 3.12
CA PRO A 165 -7.52 0.68 4.43
C PRO A 165 -7.39 -0.84 4.53
N ALA A 166 -8.04 -1.65 3.69
CA ALA A 166 -7.84 -3.10 3.73
C ALA A 166 -6.42 -3.50 3.30
N GLU A 167 -5.77 -2.72 2.44
CA GLU A 167 -4.44 -3.04 1.93
C GLU A 167 -3.30 -2.48 2.79
N GLY A 168 -3.49 -1.35 3.48
CA GLY A 168 -2.45 -0.69 4.30
C GLY A 168 -1.26 -0.08 3.53
N GLY A 169 -1.07 -0.47 2.26
CA GLY A 169 0.02 -0.04 1.39
C GLY A 169 1.38 -0.55 1.90
N TRP A 170 2.13 0.35 2.55
CA TRP A 170 3.41 0.03 3.21
C TRP A 170 3.31 -0.09 4.74
N ALA A 171 2.15 0.26 5.29
CA ALA A 171 1.84 0.17 6.72
C ALA A 171 1.04 -1.11 7.02
N ALA A 172 0.64 -1.29 8.28
CA ALA A 172 -0.29 -2.35 8.65
C ALA A 172 -1.66 -2.14 7.98
N PRO A 173 -2.43 -3.21 7.72
CA PRO A 173 -3.81 -3.07 7.28
C PRO A 173 -4.61 -2.27 8.32
N GLY A 174 -5.51 -1.43 7.84
CA GLY A 174 -6.22 -0.38 8.58
C GLY A 174 -5.63 1.01 8.39
N ALA A 175 -4.48 1.15 7.73
CA ALA A 175 -3.84 2.44 7.48
C ALA A 175 -4.11 2.94 6.05
N LEU A 176 -4.16 4.27 5.90
CA LEU A 176 -4.00 4.94 4.61
C LEU A 176 -2.58 5.49 4.55
N SER A 177 -1.92 5.40 3.40
CA SER A 177 -0.50 5.74 3.30
C SER A 177 -0.11 6.37 1.97
N VAL A 178 0.99 7.12 1.98
CA VAL A 178 1.62 7.72 0.80
C VAL A 178 3.13 7.58 0.88
N ALA A 179 3.78 7.31 -0.25
CA ALA A 179 5.24 7.34 -0.33
C ALA A 179 5.72 7.93 -1.67
N PRO A 180 6.82 8.70 -1.67
CA PRO A 180 7.55 9.01 -2.90
C PRO A 180 8.24 7.76 -3.42
N VAL A 181 8.08 7.48 -4.72
CA VAL A 181 8.69 6.30 -5.34
C VAL A 181 9.86 6.74 -6.20
N HIS A 182 11.07 6.28 -5.88
CA HIS A 182 12.30 6.68 -6.58
C HIS A 182 12.85 5.58 -7.50
N SER A 183 12.30 4.37 -7.40
CA SER A 183 12.83 3.19 -8.08
C SER A 183 11.73 2.13 -8.20
N PRO A 184 11.81 1.22 -9.19
CA PRO A 184 10.75 0.25 -9.41
C PRO A 184 10.42 -0.59 -8.16
N LEU A 185 9.13 -0.69 -7.88
CA LEU A 185 8.50 -1.49 -6.84
C LEU A 185 8.35 -2.92 -7.32
N LEU A 186 9.09 -3.81 -6.68
CA LEU A 186 9.00 -5.24 -6.94
C LEU A 186 7.93 -5.86 -6.02
N THR A 187 6.87 -6.43 -6.61
CA THR A 187 5.86 -7.21 -5.85
C THR A 187 6.13 -8.69 -6.04
N CYS A 188 6.51 -9.38 -4.97
CA CYS A 188 6.59 -10.84 -4.95
C CYS A 188 5.65 -11.49 -3.92
N SER A 189 4.93 -10.69 -3.14
CA SER A 189 3.98 -11.15 -2.13
C SER A 189 2.85 -10.14 -1.99
N PRO A 190 1.60 -10.59 -1.78
CA PRO A 190 0.48 -9.71 -1.44
C PRO A 190 0.62 -9.08 -0.05
N ALA A 191 1.57 -9.54 0.78
CA ALA A 191 1.87 -8.95 2.08
C ALA A 191 2.51 -7.55 1.99
N SER A 192 3.02 -7.18 0.82
CA SER A 192 3.62 -5.86 0.57
C SER A 192 3.23 -5.45 -0.85
N PRO A 193 1.94 -5.15 -1.08
CA PRO A 193 1.38 -5.04 -2.41
C PRO A 193 2.09 -3.93 -3.19
N LEU A 194 2.40 -2.80 -2.55
CA LEU A 194 3.05 -1.62 -3.12
C LEU A 194 4.58 -1.56 -2.86
N GLY A 195 5.23 -2.69 -2.56
CA GLY A 195 6.65 -2.75 -2.21
C GLY A 195 6.91 -2.62 -0.71
N ALA A 196 8.18 -2.53 -0.31
CA ALA A 196 8.60 -2.61 1.08
C ALA A 196 8.89 -1.24 1.72
N ALA A 197 8.57 -1.09 3.00
CA ALA A 197 9.04 0.03 3.81
C ALA A 197 10.49 -0.16 4.27
N ALA A 198 11.21 0.93 4.54
CA ALA A 198 12.58 0.90 5.01
C ALA A 198 12.71 0.14 6.34
N THR A 199 13.76 -0.68 6.46
CA THR A 199 14.06 -1.42 7.68
C THR A 199 15.51 -1.16 8.09
N SER A 200 15.82 -1.33 9.37
CA SER A 200 17.20 -1.27 9.86
C SER A 200 18.02 -2.52 9.50
N ALA A 201 17.42 -3.53 8.87
CA ALA A 201 18.12 -4.71 8.39
C ALA A 201 18.92 -4.37 7.12
N PRO A 202 20.05 -5.06 6.86
CA PRO A 202 20.81 -4.86 5.63
C PRO A 202 19.90 -5.01 4.39
N PRO A 203 20.02 -4.13 3.37
CA PRO A 203 19.15 -4.16 2.21
C PRO A 203 19.19 -5.53 1.52
N THR A 204 18.04 -6.17 1.44
CA THR A 204 17.79 -7.36 0.63
C THR A 204 17.51 -6.94 -0.81
N ALA A 205 17.52 -7.87 -1.76
CA ALA A 205 17.13 -7.56 -3.14
C ALA A 205 15.68 -7.07 -3.30
N LEU A 206 14.85 -7.23 -2.27
CA LEU A 206 13.45 -6.78 -2.20
C LEU A 206 13.31 -5.47 -1.40
N SER A 207 14.33 -5.07 -0.62
CA SER A 207 14.37 -3.85 0.20
C SER A 207 15.47 -2.86 -0.19
N SER A 208 16.18 -3.10 -1.30
CA SER A 208 17.12 -2.11 -1.86
C SER A 208 16.45 -0.80 -2.28
N ASN A 209 15.13 -0.85 -2.46
CA ASN A 209 14.27 0.24 -2.93
C ASN A 209 13.22 0.60 -1.87
N ALA A 210 13.54 0.35 -0.59
CA ALA A 210 12.57 0.49 0.48
C ALA A 210 12.17 1.95 0.71
N LEU A 211 10.88 2.17 0.93
CA LEU A 211 10.29 3.50 0.98
C LEU A 211 10.08 3.99 2.42
N LEU A 212 9.95 5.30 2.57
CA LEU A 212 9.59 5.96 3.83
C LEU A 212 8.16 6.51 3.71
N PRO A 213 7.14 5.68 3.98
CA PRO A 213 5.75 6.10 3.85
C PRO A 213 5.35 7.04 4.99
N LEU A 214 4.50 8.02 4.67
CA LEU A 214 3.63 8.70 5.63
C LEU A 214 2.35 7.86 5.74
N ALA A 215 1.92 7.55 6.96
CA ALA A 215 0.73 6.73 7.20
C ALA A 215 -0.16 7.33 8.30
N TYR A 216 -1.46 7.16 8.15
CA TYR A 216 -2.50 7.59 9.07
C TYR A 216 -3.39 6.41 9.46
N TRP A 217 -3.86 6.40 10.71
CA TRP A 217 -4.60 5.26 11.24
C TRP A 217 -6.10 5.46 11.09
N TYR A 218 -6.72 4.64 10.24
CA TYR A 218 -8.18 4.51 10.20
C TYR A 218 -8.65 3.35 11.09
N GLY A 219 -7.87 2.28 11.14
CA GLY A 219 -8.04 1.16 12.08
C GLY A 219 -9.11 0.14 11.71
N HIS A 220 -9.82 0.30 10.61
CA HIS A 220 -10.82 -0.66 10.15
C HIS A 220 -10.58 -1.10 8.70
N THR A 221 -11.06 -2.29 8.33
CA THR A 221 -10.93 -2.82 6.95
C THR A 221 -11.82 -2.08 5.96
N GLU A 222 -13.02 -1.67 6.38
CA GLU A 222 -14.03 -1.13 5.48
C GLU A 222 -14.24 0.37 5.73
N ALA A 223 -14.07 1.19 4.69
CA ALA A 223 -14.26 2.64 4.74
C ALA A 223 -15.68 3.08 5.17
N LYS A 224 -16.70 2.25 4.92
CA LYS A 224 -18.10 2.53 5.30
C LYS A 224 -18.34 2.56 6.81
N ARG A 225 -17.42 2.03 7.63
CA ARG A 225 -17.59 1.99 9.09
C ARG A 225 -17.51 3.38 9.71
N ASN A 226 -16.67 4.26 9.18
CA ASN A 226 -16.61 5.67 9.56
C ASN A 226 -16.10 6.53 8.38
N PRO A 227 -16.98 6.89 7.43
CA PRO A 227 -16.59 7.62 6.23
C PRO A 227 -16.06 9.03 6.55
N LEU A 228 -16.52 9.66 7.64
CA LEU A 228 -16.02 10.97 8.07
C LEU A 228 -14.56 10.90 8.52
N LEU A 229 -14.17 9.82 9.21
CA LEU A 229 -12.77 9.61 9.58
C LEU A 229 -11.88 9.36 8.34
N VAL A 230 -12.36 8.58 7.37
CA VAL A 230 -11.63 8.37 6.11
C VAL A 230 -11.43 9.69 5.37
N GLU A 231 -12.48 10.51 5.28
CA GLU A 231 -12.41 11.85 4.68
C GLU A 231 -11.40 12.76 5.40
N ARG A 232 -11.40 12.77 6.74
CA ARG A 232 -10.43 13.51 7.55
C ARG A 232 -9.00 13.06 7.27
N VAL A 233 -8.76 11.75 7.21
CA VAL A 233 -7.44 11.18 6.91
C VAL A 233 -6.99 11.54 5.48
N ILE A 234 -7.87 11.46 4.48
CA ILE A 234 -7.58 11.87 3.10
C ILE A 234 -7.14 13.35 3.05
N ARG A 235 -7.85 14.23 3.76
CA ARG A 235 -7.48 15.65 3.87
C ARG A 235 -6.10 15.84 4.48
N ASN A 236 -5.80 15.18 5.60
CA ASN A 236 -4.51 15.29 6.28
C ASN A 236 -3.35 14.81 5.39
N ILE A 237 -3.54 13.72 4.64
CA ILE A 237 -2.55 13.28 3.63
C ILE A 237 -2.39 14.34 2.55
N GLY A 238 -3.48 14.93 2.05
CA GLY A 238 -3.44 15.99 1.04
C GLY A 238 -2.67 17.23 1.49
N GLU A 239 -2.85 17.66 2.74
CA GLU A 239 -2.13 18.78 3.34
C GLU A 239 -0.63 18.50 3.41
N ASN A 240 -0.22 17.34 3.92
CA ASN A 240 1.20 16.94 3.95
C ASN A 240 1.83 16.85 2.55
N ILE A 241 1.08 16.39 1.55
CA ILE A 241 1.53 16.36 0.15
C ILE A 241 1.73 17.79 -0.37
N ASN A 242 0.80 18.70 -0.07
CA ASN A 242 0.92 20.09 -0.49
C ASN A 242 2.15 20.74 0.16
N ASP A 243 2.36 20.55 1.46
CA ASP A 243 3.53 21.06 2.18
C ASP A 243 4.83 20.54 1.59
N LYS A 244 4.90 19.22 1.31
CA LYS A 244 6.05 18.63 0.60
C LYS A 244 6.29 19.30 -0.75
N TYR A 245 5.25 19.54 -1.53
CA TYR A 245 5.36 20.17 -2.85
C TYR A 245 5.69 21.66 -2.83
N GLN A 246 5.45 22.38 -1.73
CA GLN A 246 5.95 23.75 -1.58
C GLN A 246 7.47 23.79 -1.42
N VAL A 247 8.06 22.75 -0.83
CA VAL A 247 9.51 22.62 -0.63
C VAL A 247 10.19 21.96 -1.84
N ASP A 248 9.52 21.01 -2.48
CA ASP A 248 10.05 20.18 -3.56
C ASP A 248 9.27 20.41 -4.87
N LEU A 249 9.50 21.58 -5.48
CA LEU A 249 8.80 21.99 -6.71
C LEU A 249 9.16 21.10 -7.91
N GLU A 250 10.41 20.63 -8.02
CA GLU A 250 10.79 19.71 -9.09
C GLU A 250 10.11 18.35 -8.88
N GLY A 251 10.12 17.79 -7.67
CA GLY A 251 9.41 16.54 -7.35
C GLY A 251 7.91 16.62 -7.62
N ARG A 252 7.30 17.80 -7.46
CA ARG A 252 5.89 18.06 -7.83
C ARG A 252 5.60 17.74 -9.28
N THR A 253 6.55 17.97 -10.19
CA THR A 253 6.36 17.74 -11.63
C THR A 253 6.25 16.26 -12.00
N ALA A 254 6.71 15.36 -11.14
CA ALA A 254 6.55 13.91 -11.32
C ALA A 254 5.10 13.44 -11.14
N GLY A 255 4.27 14.23 -10.44
CA GLY A 255 2.85 13.95 -10.22
C GLY A 255 2.59 12.92 -9.13
N LEU A 256 1.36 12.39 -9.10
CA LEU A 256 0.90 11.40 -8.14
C LEU A 256 -0.13 10.43 -8.72
N ILE A 257 -0.21 9.24 -8.14
CA ILE A 257 -1.21 8.21 -8.46
C ILE A 257 -1.88 7.74 -7.17
N VAL A 258 -3.21 7.73 -7.14
CA VAL A 258 -4.02 7.36 -5.99
C VAL A 258 -4.75 6.05 -6.27
N ASP A 259 -4.43 5.03 -5.49
CA ASP A 259 -5.14 3.77 -5.42
C ASP A 259 -6.30 3.87 -4.42
N THR A 260 -7.45 3.29 -4.77
CA THR A 260 -8.71 3.47 -4.03
C THR A 260 -9.36 2.14 -3.67
N PRO A 261 -10.16 2.08 -2.59
CA PRO A 261 -10.89 0.88 -2.26
C PRO A 261 -12.02 0.60 -3.26
N SER A 262 -12.41 -0.67 -3.40
CA SER A 262 -13.54 -1.09 -4.26
C SER A 262 -14.87 -0.43 -3.91
N SER A 263 -15.03 0.01 -2.66
CA SER A 263 -16.20 0.75 -2.17
C SER A 263 -16.44 2.06 -2.94
N PHE A 264 -15.42 2.60 -3.61
CA PHE A 264 -15.53 3.81 -4.42
C PHE A 264 -16.21 3.56 -5.79
N ALA A 265 -16.38 2.30 -6.19
CA ALA A 265 -17.01 1.94 -7.46
C ALA A 265 -18.44 1.41 -7.30
N SER A 266 -18.62 0.43 -6.41
CA SER A 266 -19.87 -0.30 -6.21
C SER A 266 -19.94 -0.85 -4.77
N GLY A 267 -19.86 0.04 -3.78
CA GLY A 267 -19.97 -0.34 -2.36
C GLY A 267 -21.42 -0.48 -1.88
N SER A 268 -21.61 -1.18 -0.75
CA SER A 268 -22.87 -1.28 -0.01
C SER A 268 -23.29 0.03 0.70
N GLY A 269 -22.47 1.08 0.64
CA GLY A 269 -22.77 2.40 1.17
C GLY A 269 -23.73 3.19 0.29
N SER A 270 -24.23 4.32 0.81
CA SER A 270 -25.05 5.21 0.01
C SER A 270 -24.25 5.80 -1.17
N SER A 271 -24.91 6.06 -2.30
CA SER A 271 -24.24 6.71 -3.45
C SER A 271 -23.62 8.05 -3.05
N ASP A 272 -24.19 8.74 -2.06
CA ASP A 272 -23.77 10.06 -1.62
C ASP A 272 -22.47 10.01 -0.81
N GLU A 273 -22.31 9.03 0.10
CA GLU A 273 -21.05 8.81 0.83
C GLU A 273 -19.90 8.48 -0.13
N ARG A 274 -20.16 7.62 -1.11
CA ARG A 274 -19.19 7.27 -2.14
C ARG A 274 -18.74 8.50 -2.92
N GLN A 275 -19.68 9.32 -3.39
CA GLN A 275 -19.36 10.55 -4.12
C GLN A 275 -18.62 11.55 -3.25
N ARG A 276 -18.96 11.64 -1.96
CA ARG A 276 -18.24 12.48 -0.98
C ARG A 276 -16.77 12.07 -0.88
N LEU A 277 -16.48 10.78 -0.71
CA LEU A 277 -15.11 10.29 -0.60
C LEU A 277 -14.31 10.47 -1.89
N ILE A 278 -14.93 10.23 -3.06
CA ILE A 278 -14.28 10.53 -4.36
C ILE A 278 -13.95 12.01 -4.46
N LYS A 279 -14.90 12.89 -4.11
CA LYS A 279 -14.68 14.33 -4.11
C LYS A 279 -13.58 14.75 -3.12
N ALA A 280 -13.54 14.16 -1.93
CA ALA A 280 -12.48 14.39 -0.96
C ALA A 280 -11.09 14.08 -1.54
N CYS A 281 -10.94 12.95 -2.25
CA CYS A 281 -9.70 12.64 -2.96
C CYS A 281 -9.39 13.66 -4.07
N VAL A 282 -10.39 14.05 -4.87
CA VAL A 282 -10.22 15.04 -5.95
C VAL A 282 -9.73 16.38 -5.38
N ASP A 283 -10.35 16.85 -4.30
CA ASP A 283 -10.07 18.14 -3.69
C ASP A 283 -8.74 18.13 -2.91
N ALA A 284 -8.46 17.08 -2.13
CA ALA A 284 -7.26 16.95 -1.31
C ALA A 284 -6.00 16.75 -2.16
N PHE A 285 -6.07 15.94 -3.21
CA PHE A 285 -4.91 15.60 -4.05
C PHE A 285 -4.82 16.44 -5.33
N LYS A 286 -5.79 17.31 -5.60
CA LYS A 286 -5.90 18.15 -6.80
C LYS A 286 -5.91 17.31 -8.08
N ILE A 287 -6.76 16.28 -8.10
CA ILE A 287 -6.82 15.30 -9.19
C ILE A 287 -7.23 15.99 -10.50
N ASN A 288 -6.48 15.72 -11.58
CA ASN A 288 -6.78 16.19 -12.93
C ASN A 288 -7.08 15.04 -13.92
N VAL A 289 -6.88 13.79 -13.51
CA VAL A 289 -7.23 12.60 -14.30
C VAL A 289 -7.91 11.55 -13.42
N ILE A 290 -9.09 11.08 -13.81
CA ILE A 290 -9.74 9.89 -13.24
C ILE A 290 -9.61 8.73 -14.23
N LEU A 291 -9.04 7.62 -13.77
CA LEU A 291 -8.98 6.36 -14.51
C LEU A 291 -10.04 5.40 -13.99
N VAL A 292 -10.91 4.89 -14.86
CA VAL A 292 -11.93 3.90 -14.52
C VAL A 292 -11.59 2.54 -15.11
N VAL A 293 -11.31 1.55 -14.26
CA VAL A 293 -10.88 0.21 -14.66
C VAL A 293 -12.08 -0.69 -14.92
N GLY A 294 -12.32 -1.04 -16.19
CA GLY A 294 -13.22 -2.13 -16.60
C GLY A 294 -14.70 -2.00 -16.17
N HIS A 295 -15.20 -0.80 -15.86
CA HIS A 295 -16.55 -0.62 -15.31
C HIS A 295 -17.33 0.52 -15.99
N GLU A 296 -18.24 0.16 -16.89
CA GLU A 296 -18.91 1.12 -17.78
C GLU A 296 -19.86 2.06 -17.05
N LYS A 297 -20.68 1.54 -16.14
CA LYS A 297 -21.64 2.34 -15.37
C LYS A 297 -20.93 3.42 -14.55
N LEU A 298 -19.82 3.07 -13.91
CA LEU A 298 -18.99 4.00 -13.13
C LEU A 298 -18.34 5.03 -14.05
N ASN A 299 -17.85 4.63 -15.23
CA ASN A 299 -17.30 5.58 -16.19
C ASN A 299 -18.36 6.61 -16.63
N VAL A 300 -19.57 6.18 -16.97
CA VAL A 300 -20.66 7.10 -17.34
C VAL A 300 -20.99 8.05 -16.19
N GLU A 301 -21.00 7.56 -14.95
CA GLU A 301 -21.23 8.40 -13.77
C GLU A 301 -20.12 9.44 -13.58
N MET A 302 -18.85 9.02 -13.60
CA MET A 302 -17.70 9.91 -13.42
C MET A 302 -17.59 10.94 -14.55
N GLN A 303 -17.91 10.54 -15.78
CA GLN A 303 -18.00 11.47 -16.92
C GLN A 303 -19.06 12.55 -16.66
N ARG A 304 -20.26 12.18 -16.20
CA ARG A 304 -21.33 13.15 -15.92
C ARG A 304 -20.94 14.13 -14.80
N THR A 305 -20.27 13.64 -13.76
CA THR A 305 -19.95 14.44 -12.57
C THR A 305 -18.71 15.32 -12.77
N PHE A 306 -17.65 14.79 -13.37
CA PHE A 306 -16.32 15.42 -13.33
C PHE A 306 -15.72 15.83 -14.68
N ALA A 307 -16.25 15.37 -15.83
CA ALA A 307 -15.63 15.61 -17.14
C ALA A 307 -15.55 17.09 -17.56
N LYS A 308 -16.31 17.97 -16.91
CA LYS A 308 -16.22 19.43 -17.13
C LYS A 308 -14.98 20.06 -16.48
N GLN A 309 -14.42 19.42 -15.46
CA GLN A 309 -13.32 19.96 -14.64
C GLN A 309 -12.02 19.19 -14.84
N LEU A 310 -12.11 17.89 -15.12
CA LEU A 310 -10.94 17.01 -15.21
C LEU A 310 -11.14 15.93 -16.27
N THR A 311 -10.05 15.26 -16.64
CA THR A 311 -10.07 14.22 -17.68
C THR A 311 -10.53 12.90 -17.09
N VAL A 312 -11.54 12.24 -17.69
CA VAL A 312 -12.02 10.91 -17.25
C VAL A 312 -11.76 9.90 -18.37
N VAL A 313 -11.06 8.81 -18.07
CA VAL A 313 -10.66 7.78 -19.05
C VAL A 313 -11.03 6.39 -18.55
N LYS A 314 -11.74 5.62 -19.36
CA LYS A 314 -11.99 4.18 -19.12
C LYS A 314 -10.84 3.36 -19.69
N ILE A 315 -10.38 2.37 -18.94
CA ILE A 315 -9.28 1.48 -19.35
C ILE A 315 -9.71 0.01 -19.17
N PRO A 316 -9.22 -0.92 -20.01
CA PRO A 316 -9.62 -2.32 -19.92
C PRO A 316 -9.11 -2.99 -18.65
N LYS A 317 -9.94 -3.87 -18.06
CA LYS A 317 -9.53 -4.80 -17.01
C LYS A 317 -8.74 -5.95 -17.65
N SER A 318 -7.65 -6.40 -17.02
CA SER A 318 -6.95 -7.61 -17.46
C SER A 318 -7.77 -8.87 -17.18
N GLY A 319 -7.82 -9.80 -18.14
CA GLY A 319 -8.41 -11.12 -17.95
C GLY A 319 -7.66 -11.99 -16.93
N GLY A 320 -6.42 -11.63 -16.57
CA GLY A 320 -5.63 -12.30 -15.55
C GLY A 320 -5.95 -11.89 -14.12
N VAL A 321 -6.89 -10.96 -13.90
CA VAL A 321 -7.28 -10.56 -12.54
C VAL A 321 -8.19 -11.61 -11.93
N VAL A 322 -7.71 -12.21 -10.84
CA VAL A 322 -8.40 -13.28 -10.11
C VAL A 322 -9.41 -12.71 -9.11
N GLU A 323 -10.53 -13.41 -8.93
CA GLU A 323 -11.48 -13.08 -7.87
C GLU A 323 -10.94 -13.55 -6.51
N LEU A 324 -10.87 -12.62 -5.57
CA LEU A 324 -10.40 -12.90 -4.22
C LEU A 324 -11.59 -13.09 -3.30
N ASP A 325 -11.61 -14.20 -2.57
CA ASP A 325 -12.61 -14.49 -1.56
C ASP A 325 -12.27 -13.82 -0.21
N HIS A 326 -13.22 -13.84 0.72
CA HIS A 326 -13.03 -13.25 2.05
C HIS A 326 -11.91 -13.92 2.84
N LEU A 327 -11.81 -15.25 2.76
CA LEU A 327 -10.83 -16.03 3.51
C LEU A 327 -9.39 -15.72 3.06
N TYR A 328 -9.18 -15.51 1.76
CA TYR A 328 -7.91 -15.04 1.21
C TYR A 328 -7.55 -13.66 1.76
N ARG A 329 -8.49 -12.72 1.78
CA ARG A 329 -8.24 -11.36 2.33
C ARG A 329 -7.83 -11.42 3.80
N GLU A 330 -8.50 -12.23 4.61
CA GLU A 330 -8.12 -12.45 6.01
C GLU A 330 -6.70 -13.01 6.16
N ARG A 331 -6.32 -13.98 5.32
CA ARG A 331 -4.95 -14.52 5.32
C ARG A 331 -3.92 -13.49 4.86
N VAL A 332 -4.24 -12.67 3.85
CA VAL A 332 -3.38 -11.57 3.42
C VAL A 332 -3.16 -10.56 4.54
N HIS A 333 -4.19 -10.17 5.29
CA HIS A 333 -4.01 -9.29 6.45
C HIS A 333 -3.05 -9.89 7.48
N LYS A 334 -3.15 -11.21 7.75
CA LYS A 334 -2.19 -11.91 8.63
C LYS A 334 -0.78 -11.87 8.05
N TYR A 335 -0.61 -12.10 6.75
CA TYR A 335 0.69 -12.01 6.09
C TYR A 335 1.27 -10.59 6.14
N GLN A 336 0.45 -9.55 5.98
CA GLN A 336 0.86 -8.15 6.06
C GLN A 336 1.33 -7.79 7.47
N LEU A 337 0.53 -8.10 8.49
CA LEU A 337 0.91 -7.88 9.89
C LEU A 337 2.19 -8.65 10.24
N HIS A 338 2.28 -9.92 9.85
CA HIS A 338 3.49 -10.70 10.11
C HIS A 338 4.70 -10.10 9.39
N THR A 339 4.54 -9.68 8.13
CA THR A 339 5.61 -9.04 7.36
C THR A 339 6.05 -7.72 7.97
N TYR A 340 5.14 -6.97 8.58
CA TYR A 340 5.46 -5.74 9.30
C TYR A 340 6.40 -6.00 10.50
N PHE A 341 6.08 -6.97 11.35
CA PHE A 341 6.88 -7.25 12.56
C PHE A 341 8.14 -8.06 12.31
N TYR A 342 8.08 -9.02 11.38
CA TYR A 342 9.14 -10.03 11.20
C TYR A 342 9.90 -9.89 9.86
N GLY A 343 9.39 -9.08 8.94
CA GLY A 343 9.84 -9.02 7.56
C GLY A 343 9.29 -10.17 6.72
N GLN A 344 9.70 -10.21 5.45
CA GLN A 344 9.26 -11.24 4.53
C GLN A 344 9.82 -12.62 4.91
N ILE A 345 8.93 -13.59 5.07
CA ILE A 345 9.33 -14.98 5.31
C ILE A 345 9.91 -15.56 4.02
N ILE A 346 11.16 -16.00 4.08
CA ILE A 346 11.78 -16.76 2.99
C ILE A 346 11.51 -18.26 3.24
N PRO A 347 10.76 -18.92 2.34
CA PRO A 347 10.44 -20.34 2.45
C PRO A 347 11.71 -21.19 2.53
N PRO A 348 11.84 -22.11 3.50
CA PRO A 348 13.04 -22.94 3.68
C PRO A 348 13.46 -23.68 2.41
N THR A 349 12.47 -24.16 1.66
CA THR A 349 12.61 -24.92 0.41
C THR A 349 13.38 -24.15 -0.66
N LEU A 350 13.20 -22.83 -0.75
CA LEU A 350 13.82 -21.98 -1.78
C LEU A 350 15.00 -21.14 -1.26
N ARG A 351 15.37 -21.28 0.03
CA ARG A 351 16.51 -20.54 0.63
C ARG A 351 17.83 -20.85 -0.06
N HIS A 352 18.00 -22.05 -0.61
CA HIS A 352 19.23 -22.46 -1.26
C HIS A 352 19.53 -21.63 -2.52
N LEU A 353 18.49 -21.16 -3.23
CA LEU A 353 18.57 -20.29 -4.41
C LEU A 353 19.06 -18.88 -4.08
N LEU A 354 19.05 -18.49 -2.80
CA LEU A 354 19.53 -17.19 -2.36
C LEU A 354 21.00 -17.23 -1.94
N ARG A 355 21.73 -16.15 -2.29
CA ARG A 355 23.11 -15.93 -1.85
C ARG A 355 23.20 -15.90 -0.30
N PRO A 356 24.30 -16.36 0.32
CA PRO A 356 24.42 -16.52 1.79
C PRO A 356 24.07 -15.28 2.62
N ALA A 357 24.49 -14.08 2.21
CA ALA A 357 24.14 -12.83 2.87
C ALA A 357 22.62 -12.53 2.90
N ARG A 358 21.84 -13.17 2.01
CA ARG A 358 20.39 -13.02 1.88
C ARG A 358 19.59 -14.05 2.66
N ARG A 359 20.25 -15.01 3.33
CA ARG A 359 19.60 -16.07 4.12
C ARG A 359 19.29 -15.64 5.57
N ARG A 360 19.77 -14.47 6.02
CA ARG A 360 19.72 -14.03 7.43
C ARG A 360 18.80 -12.82 7.64
N ASN A 361 17.54 -12.90 7.20
CA ASN A 361 16.59 -11.78 7.24
C ASN A 361 15.39 -12.10 8.12
N SER A 362 15.61 -12.33 9.41
CA SER A 362 14.54 -12.28 10.40
C SER A 362 14.78 -11.04 11.23
N LEU A 363 13.85 -10.08 11.14
CA LEU A 363 13.66 -9.15 12.24
C LEU A 363 13.30 -10.02 13.45
N ARG A 364 13.97 -9.79 14.59
CA ARG A 364 13.68 -10.46 15.84
C ARG A 364 12.96 -9.46 16.74
N PRO A 365 11.65 -9.21 16.53
CA PRO A 365 10.89 -8.44 17.49
C PRO A 365 10.93 -9.17 18.83
N ARG A 366 10.92 -8.42 19.93
CA ARG A 366 10.93 -9.00 21.27
C ARG A 366 9.71 -8.47 22.04
N PRO A 367 8.99 -9.35 22.76
CA PRO A 367 8.03 -8.88 23.75
C PRO A 367 8.76 -8.03 24.80
N VAL A 368 8.36 -6.76 24.94
CA VAL A 368 8.89 -5.86 25.96
C VAL A 368 7.81 -5.66 27.03
N PRO A 369 8.11 -5.91 28.32
CA PRO A 369 7.20 -5.56 29.40
C PRO A 369 7.19 -4.03 29.59
N VAL A 370 6.02 -3.41 29.47
CA VAL A 370 5.82 -1.99 29.73
C VAL A 370 5.26 -1.81 31.13
N LEU A 371 6.04 -1.17 32.00
CA LEU A 371 5.64 -0.76 33.36
C LEU A 371 5.03 0.64 33.30
N HIS A 372 3.80 0.79 33.78
CA HIS A 372 3.16 2.10 33.87
C HIS A 372 3.72 2.88 35.06
N GLN A 373 4.23 4.09 34.80
CA GLN A 373 4.34 5.14 35.82
C GLN A 373 3.31 6.21 35.47
N THR A 374 2.26 6.30 36.29
CA THR A 374 1.17 7.29 36.31
C THR A 374 0.22 7.36 35.10
N MET A 375 -1.06 6.99 35.32
CA MET A 375 -2.20 7.46 34.51
C MET A 375 -3.25 8.05 35.45
N ALA A 376 -3.75 9.24 35.11
CA ALA A 376 -4.82 9.92 35.83
C ALA A 376 -6.20 9.38 35.37
N PRO A 377 -7.16 9.18 36.29
CA PRO A 377 -8.50 8.74 35.92
C PRO A 377 -9.33 9.93 35.39
N SER A 378 -10.15 9.71 34.37
CA SER A 378 -11.20 10.65 33.97
C SER A 378 -12.58 9.99 34.07
N SER A 379 -13.17 10.04 35.27
CA SER A 379 -14.63 9.91 35.43
C SER A 379 -15.19 11.24 35.93
N ALA A 380 -15.69 12.04 34.99
CA ALA A 380 -16.53 13.19 35.31
C ALA A 380 -17.57 13.36 34.21
N LEU A 381 -18.62 12.54 34.27
CA LEU A 381 -19.90 12.90 33.69
C LEU A 381 -20.96 12.83 34.79
N PRO A 382 -21.73 13.90 35.01
CA PRO A 382 -22.85 13.87 35.94
C PRO A 382 -23.92 12.89 35.45
N ILE A 383 -24.55 12.22 36.41
CA ILE A 383 -25.62 11.25 36.21
C ILE A 383 -26.76 11.91 35.43
N GLY A 384 -27.06 11.40 34.22
CA GLY A 384 -28.22 11.81 33.42
C GLY A 384 -27.94 12.37 32.01
N ALA A 385 -26.69 12.57 31.60
CA ALA A 385 -26.36 13.00 30.25
C ALA A 385 -26.19 11.80 29.29
N ALA A 386 -27.08 11.64 28.32
CA ALA A 386 -26.83 10.73 27.18
C ALA A 386 -25.79 11.38 26.25
N ARG A 387 -24.64 10.71 26.05
CA ARG A 387 -23.64 11.14 25.06
C ARG A 387 -24.26 11.09 23.67
N ALA A 388 -24.44 12.24 23.02
CA ALA A 388 -24.36 12.29 21.57
C ALA A 388 -22.89 12.03 21.22
N VAL A 389 -22.52 10.77 21.00
CA VAL A 389 -21.14 10.42 20.61
C VAL A 389 -20.91 11.03 19.23
N SER A 390 -20.09 12.06 19.15
CA SER A 390 -19.60 12.56 17.88
C SER A 390 -18.87 11.41 17.17
N GLU A 391 -19.19 11.15 15.91
CA GLU A 391 -18.71 9.99 15.14
C GLU A 391 -17.17 9.97 14.99
N THR A 392 -16.48 11.08 15.26
CA THR A 392 -15.01 11.22 15.16
C THR A 392 -14.34 11.66 16.46
N GLN A 393 -14.87 11.28 17.63
CA GLN A 393 -14.23 11.57 18.91
C GLN A 393 -13.46 10.36 19.43
N ALA A 394 -12.18 10.55 19.78
CA ALA A 394 -11.37 9.51 20.42
C ALA A 394 -11.89 9.25 21.85
N VAL A 395 -11.85 7.97 22.26
CA VAL A 395 -12.27 7.55 23.60
C VAL A 395 -11.08 6.89 24.31
N ALA A 396 -10.75 7.38 25.50
CA ALA A 396 -9.74 6.77 26.34
C ALA A 396 -10.19 5.38 26.81
N ILE A 397 -9.31 4.39 26.67
CA ILE A 397 -9.52 3.02 27.11
C ILE A 397 -8.68 2.78 28.36
N ASP A 398 -9.30 2.26 29.43
CA ASP A 398 -8.58 1.83 30.63
C ASP A 398 -8.05 0.41 30.45
N PRO A 399 -6.72 0.19 30.43
CA PRO A 399 -6.14 -1.13 30.28
C PRO A 399 -6.41 -2.07 31.46
N ALA A 400 -6.72 -1.52 32.64
CA ALA A 400 -6.99 -2.30 33.84
C ALA A 400 -8.43 -2.83 33.90
N MET A 401 -9.33 -2.35 33.04
CA MET A 401 -10.69 -2.87 32.98
C MET A 401 -10.71 -4.26 32.33
N PRO A 402 -11.30 -5.28 32.99
CA PRO A 402 -11.59 -6.56 32.34
C PRO A 402 -12.46 -6.34 31.10
N GLY A 403 -12.07 -6.97 29.98
CA GLY A 403 -12.78 -6.77 28.71
C GLY A 403 -12.43 -5.48 27.97
N SER A 404 -11.30 -4.83 28.28
CA SER A 404 -10.80 -3.65 27.56
C SER A 404 -10.58 -3.86 26.05
N GLY A 405 -10.59 -5.10 25.57
CA GLY A 405 -10.40 -5.45 24.16
C GLY A 405 -8.95 -5.26 23.68
N LEU A 406 -8.01 -5.01 24.58
CA LEU A 406 -6.62 -4.72 24.24
C LEU A 406 -5.78 -5.97 23.94
N LEU A 407 -6.13 -7.13 24.49
CA LEU A 407 -5.38 -8.36 24.25
C LEU A 407 -5.44 -8.73 22.76
N ASN A 408 -4.28 -9.00 22.17
CA ASN A 408 -4.06 -9.25 20.74
C ASN A 408 -4.42 -8.09 19.80
N ALA A 409 -4.84 -6.94 20.31
CA ALA A 409 -5.17 -5.80 19.47
C ALA A 409 -3.91 -5.23 18.80
N VAL A 410 -4.07 -4.82 17.53
CA VAL A 410 -3.09 -4.00 16.82
C VAL A 410 -3.34 -2.53 17.17
N LEU A 411 -2.32 -1.87 17.72
CA LEU A 411 -2.37 -0.46 18.08
C LEU A 411 -1.40 0.34 17.21
N ALA A 412 -1.85 1.48 16.69
CA ALA A 412 -1.03 2.44 15.98
C ALA A 412 -0.43 3.44 16.98
N VAL A 413 0.90 3.50 17.07
CA VAL A 413 1.63 4.46 17.89
C VAL A 413 1.73 5.77 17.11
N LEU A 414 1.21 6.86 17.67
CA LEU A 414 1.18 8.16 17.02
C LEU A 414 2.55 8.83 17.08
N ALA A 415 2.84 9.62 16.06
CA ALA A 415 4.01 10.50 16.05
C ALA A 415 3.93 11.49 17.22
N PRO A 416 5.06 11.77 17.89
CA PRO A 416 5.09 12.84 18.86
C PRO A 416 4.82 14.15 18.12
N PRO A 417 3.99 15.04 18.65
CA PRO A 417 3.83 16.38 18.09
C PRO A 417 5.16 17.12 18.10
N VAL A 418 5.32 17.98 17.10
CA VAL A 418 6.58 18.67 16.78
C VAL A 418 6.97 19.67 17.88
N ASN A 419 5.98 20.23 18.59
CA ASN A 419 6.18 21.17 19.69
C ASN A 419 5.72 20.55 21.02
N THR A 420 6.62 20.46 22.00
CA THR A 420 6.35 19.87 23.32
C THR A 420 5.44 20.73 24.22
N ASP A 421 5.29 22.02 23.92
CA ASP A 421 4.53 22.98 24.73
C ASP A 421 3.03 23.00 24.42
N GLU A 422 2.56 22.25 23.41
CA GLU A 422 1.14 22.22 22.99
C GLU A 422 0.33 21.08 23.63
N SER A 423 0.83 20.45 24.70
CA SER A 423 0.24 19.26 25.36
C SER A 423 -1.25 19.34 25.71
N GLU A 424 -1.82 20.54 25.83
CA GLU A 424 -3.24 20.78 26.12
C GLU A 424 -4.17 20.72 24.88
N ARG A 425 -3.65 20.77 23.64
CA ARG A 425 -4.44 20.61 22.39
C ARG A 425 -4.56 19.17 21.91
N TYR A 426 -3.95 18.22 22.63
CA TYR A 426 -3.67 16.89 22.08
C TYR A 426 -4.91 16.04 21.88
N ASP A 427 -5.95 16.16 22.72
CA ASP A 427 -7.10 15.24 22.69
C ASP A 427 -8.02 15.42 21.47
N GLU A 428 -8.07 16.61 20.87
CA GLU A 428 -8.89 16.90 19.67
C GLU A 428 -8.15 16.60 18.35
N GLU A 429 -6.82 16.60 18.39
CA GLU A 429 -5.91 16.45 17.25
C GLU A 429 -5.31 15.04 17.13
N ILE A 430 -5.59 14.11 18.08
CA ILE A 430 -5.09 12.72 18.05
C ILE A 430 -5.30 12.04 16.69
N LEU A 431 -6.46 12.28 16.06
CA LEU A 431 -6.83 11.68 14.77
C LEU A 431 -6.15 12.36 13.56
N ASP A 432 -5.50 13.50 13.78
CA ASP A 432 -4.72 14.23 12.78
C ASP A 432 -3.21 13.94 12.84
N LEU A 433 -2.78 13.11 13.78
CA LEU A 433 -1.38 12.73 13.91
C LEU A 433 -1.05 11.55 12.99
N PRO A 434 0.10 11.59 12.30
CA PRO A 434 0.59 10.43 11.56
C PRO A 434 1.07 9.34 12.50
N ILE A 435 1.22 8.12 11.97
CA ILE A 435 1.67 6.94 12.70
C ILE A 435 3.21 6.87 12.67
N SER A 436 3.83 6.58 13.82
CA SER A 436 5.25 6.20 13.91
C SER A 436 5.50 4.70 13.74
N GLY A 437 4.54 3.88 14.13
CA GLY A 437 4.58 2.43 13.91
C GLY A 437 3.40 1.71 14.56
N PHE A 438 3.43 0.39 14.54
CA PHE A 438 2.40 -0.46 15.13
C PHE A 438 2.98 -1.34 16.22
N ILE A 439 2.16 -1.62 17.23
CA ILE A 439 2.47 -2.58 18.29
C ILE A 439 1.30 -3.54 18.47
N VAL A 440 1.57 -4.69 19.08
CA VAL A 440 0.52 -5.64 19.49
C VAL A 440 0.66 -5.92 20.97
N ILE A 441 -0.45 -5.92 21.70
CA ILE A 441 -0.46 -6.33 23.10
C ILE A 441 -0.62 -7.85 23.16
N THR A 442 0.43 -8.56 23.55
CA THR A 442 0.43 -10.04 23.58
C THR A 442 0.06 -10.61 24.94
N ASN A 443 0.15 -9.80 26.00
CA ASN A 443 -0.28 -10.21 27.34
C ASN A 443 -0.69 -8.99 28.18
N LEU A 444 -1.71 -9.17 29.04
CA LEU A 444 -2.19 -8.20 30.00
C LEU A 444 -2.21 -8.81 31.40
N ASP A 445 -1.30 -8.34 32.26
CA ASP A 445 -1.24 -8.67 33.68
C ASP A 445 -1.90 -7.53 34.47
N ILE A 446 -3.23 -7.60 34.56
CA ILE A 446 -4.07 -6.60 35.23
C ILE A 446 -3.67 -6.43 36.71
N PRO A 447 -3.48 -7.52 37.52
CA PRO A 447 -3.08 -7.39 38.93
C PRO A 447 -1.79 -6.61 39.13
N HIS A 448 -0.79 -6.81 38.28
CA HIS A 448 0.50 -6.11 38.39
C HIS A 448 0.62 -4.86 37.51
N ARG A 449 -0.47 -4.46 36.82
CA ARG A 449 -0.50 -3.32 35.88
C ARG A 449 0.62 -3.38 34.84
N LYS A 450 0.89 -4.57 34.32
CA LYS A 450 1.90 -4.83 33.30
C LYS A 450 1.24 -5.28 32.02
N MET A 451 1.80 -4.82 30.90
CA MET A 451 1.46 -5.36 29.58
C MET A 451 2.72 -5.77 28.85
N THR A 452 2.62 -6.83 28.07
CA THR A 452 3.68 -7.27 27.17
C THR A 452 3.31 -6.83 25.77
N VAL A 453 4.21 -6.10 25.12
CA VAL A 453 3.99 -5.57 23.76
C VAL A 453 4.98 -6.16 22.77
N LEU A 454 4.50 -6.58 21.61
CA LEU A 454 5.30 -6.87 20.42
C LEU A 454 5.61 -5.56 19.70
N THR A 455 6.89 -5.26 19.51
CA THR A 455 7.35 -4.05 18.82
C THR A 455 8.25 -4.41 17.62
N PRO A 456 8.20 -3.66 16.51
CA PRO A 456 9.02 -3.96 15.32
C PRO A 456 10.50 -3.60 15.52
N ASN A 457 10.80 -2.72 16.50
CA ASN A 457 12.16 -2.30 16.84
C ASN A 457 12.39 -2.31 18.36
N GLN A 458 13.63 -2.06 18.79
CA GLN A 458 14.02 -2.02 20.20
C GLN A 458 13.74 -0.66 20.88
N GLY A 459 13.02 0.24 20.20
CA GLY A 459 12.68 1.55 20.75
C GLY A 459 11.69 1.44 21.91
N SER A 460 11.82 2.33 22.89
CA SER A 460 10.84 2.44 23.97
C SER A 460 9.53 3.05 23.46
N VAL A 461 8.41 2.41 23.79
CA VAL A 461 7.05 2.91 23.54
C VAL A 461 6.41 3.54 24.78
N VAL A 462 7.17 3.64 25.89
CA VAL A 462 6.72 4.23 27.14
C VAL A 462 6.43 5.72 26.94
N GLY A 463 5.27 6.19 27.43
CA GLY A 463 4.85 7.59 27.33
C GLY A 463 4.33 8.00 25.95
N ARG A 464 4.16 7.05 25.02
CA ARG A 464 3.60 7.30 23.69
C ARG A 464 2.09 7.07 23.70
N THR A 465 1.37 7.89 22.93
CA THR A 465 -0.06 7.69 22.66
C THR A 465 -0.23 6.67 21.55
N ALA A 466 -1.17 5.74 21.72
CA ALA A 466 -1.52 4.76 20.71
C ALA A 466 -3.03 4.62 20.55
N VAL A 467 -3.47 4.34 19.32
CA VAL A 467 -4.89 4.21 18.95
C VAL A 467 -5.17 2.78 18.53
N ILE A 468 -6.21 2.17 19.10
CA ILE A 468 -6.66 0.82 18.77
C ILE A 468 -7.46 0.81 17.46
N GLY A 469 -7.31 -0.24 16.65
CA GLY A 469 -8.22 -0.55 15.53
C GLY A 469 -8.97 -1.86 15.74
N SER A 470 -9.73 -2.29 14.73
CA SER A 470 -10.44 -3.58 14.73
C SER A 470 -9.59 -4.76 14.25
N PHE A 471 -8.28 -4.58 14.08
CA PHE A 471 -7.37 -5.65 13.68
C PHE A 471 -6.81 -6.35 14.90
N GLU A 472 -6.84 -7.68 14.86
CA GLU A 472 -6.27 -8.54 15.89
C GLU A 472 -5.10 -9.35 15.33
N TRP A 473 -4.09 -9.54 16.16
CA TRP A 473 -2.92 -10.35 15.88
C TRP A 473 -3.16 -11.80 16.29
N SER A 474 -2.80 -12.73 15.40
CA SER A 474 -2.70 -14.15 15.69
C SER A 474 -1.32 -14.64 15.25
N GLU A 475 -0.59 -15.34 16.12
CA GLU A 475 0.68 -15.99 15.76
C GLU A 475 0.53 -17.12 14.73
#